data_AF-A0A7K7T2Z9-F1
#
_entry.id   AF-A0A7K7T2Z9-F1
#
_cell.length_a   1.000
_cell.length_b   1.000
_cell.length_c   1.000
_cell.angle_alpha   90.00
_cell.angle_beta   90.00
_cell.angle_gamma   90.00
#
_symmetry.space_group_name_H-M   'P 1'
#
loop_
_entity.id
_entity.type
_entity.pdbx_description
1 polymer ?
#
loop_
_entity_poly.entity_id
_entity_poly.type
_entity_poly.pdbx_seq_one_letter_code
_entity_poly.pdbx_strand_id
1 'polypeptide(L)'
;RCKELKYGKDLPQISIIFIFVNEALSVILRSVHSAVNHTPAQLLKEIILVDDNSDEEELKAPLEEYVNKRYPGLVKVVRNQKREGLIRARIEGWKAATGQITGFFDAHVEFTAGWAEPVLSRIQENRKRVILPSIDNIKQDNFEVQRYENSAHGYSWELWCMYISPPKDWWDAGDPSLPIRTPAMIGCSFVVDRKFFGEIGLLDPGMDVYGGENIELGIKVWLCGGSMEVLPCSRVAHIERKKKPYNNNIGFYTKRNALRVAEVWMDDYKWHVYIAWNLPLENPGIDIGDVSERKALRKSLKCKNFQWYLDHVYPEMRRYNNTVAYGELRNNKAKDVCLDQGPQENHTAILYPCHGWGPQLARYTKEGFLHLGALGTTTLLPDTRCLVDNGKSRFPQLLDCEKVKSSLHKRWSFIQNGAILNKGTGRCLEVENKGMAGIDLILRSCTGQRWTIKNFIK
;
A
#
# COMPACT_ATOMS: atom_id res chain seq x y z
N ARG A 1 3.61 -24.73 20.67
CA ARG A 1 2.74 -23.55 20.85
C ARG A 1 1.48 -23.57 19.99
N CYS A 2 1.45 -23.15 18.71
CA CYS A 2 0.18 -23.11 17.94
C CYS A 2 -0.59 -24.45 17.92
N LYS A 3 0.13 -25.58 17.82
CA LYS A 3 -0.45 -26.94 17.87
C LYS A 3 -1.04 -27.34 19.23
N GLU A 4 -0.65 -26.64 20.31
CA GLU A 4 -1.15 -26.89 21.67
C GLU A 4 -2.37 -26.02 22.02
N LEU A 5 -2.67 -25.00 21.19
CA LEU A 5 -3.84 -24.15 21.41
C LEU A 5 -5.12 -24.96 21.22
N LYS A 6 -6.08 -24.72 22.11
CA LYS A 6 -7.41 -25.34 22.06
C LYS A 6 -8.44 -24.26 21.82
N TYR A 7 -9.37 -24.54 20.91
CA TYR A 7 -10.46 -23.63 20.56
C TYR A 7 -11.81 -24.21 21.00
N GLY A 8 -12.80 -23.34 21.19
CA GLY A 8 -14.16 -23.77 21.48
C GLY A 8 -14.73 -24.64 20.36
N LYS A 9 -15.69 -25.51 20.69
CA LYS A 9 -16.39 -26.33 19.68
C LYS A 9 -17.45 -25.53 18.91
N ASP A 10 -18.05 -24.54 19.59
CA ASP A 10 -19.15 -23.73 19.06
C ASP A 10 -18.64 -22.47 18.36
N LEU A 11 -17.84 -22.66 17.32
CA LEU A 11 -17.33 -21.55 16.49
C LEU A 11 -18.32 -21.19 15.36
N PRO A 12 -18.40 -19.92 14.95
CA PRO A 12 -19.29 -19.49 13.88
C PRO A 12 -18.86 -20.07 12.52
N GLN A 13 -19.83 -20.28 11.62
CA GLN A 13 -19.54 -20.79 10.28
C GLN A 13 -19.02 -19.69 9.33
N ILE A 14 -18.09 -20.06 8.46
CA ILE A 14 -17.46 -19.19 7.47
C ILE A 14 -17.91 -19.49 6.03
N SER A 15 -18.24 -18.43 5.29
CA SER A 15 -18.31 -18.47 3.81
C SER A 15 -16.96 -18.01 3.25
N ILE A 16 -16.30 -18.88 2.49
CA ILE A 16 -15.03 -18.55 1.82
C ILE A 16 -15.33 -18.01 0.43
N ILE A 17 -14.81 -16.84 0.10
CA ILE A 17 -15.07 -16.12 -1.14
C ILE A 17 -13.74 -16.01 -1.91
N PHE A 18 -13.68 -16.67 -3.06
CA PHE A 18 -12.60 -16.51 -4.02
C PHE A 18 -13.06 -15.60 -5.15
N ILE A 19 -12.27 -14.57 -5.46
CA ILE A 19 -12.45 -13.77 -6.66
C ILE A 19 -11.41 -14.17 -7.70
N PHE A 20 -11.80 -14.20 -8.98
CA PHE A 20 -10.86 -14.52 -10.05
C PHE A 20 -11.26 -13.87 -11.36
N VAL A 21 -10.26 -13.77 -12.22
CA VAL A 21 -10.44 -13.43 -13.63
C VAL A 21 -9.28 -13.98 -14.44
N ASN A 22 -9.61 -14.78 -15.46
CA ASN A 22 -8.63 -15.47 -16.31
C ASN A 22 -7.54 -16.17 -15.49
N GLU A 23 -7.94 -16.81 -14.39
CA GLU A 23 -7.06 -17.61 -13.54
C GLU A 23 -6.99 -19.05 -14.08
N ALA A 24 -5.83 -19.69 -13.98
CA ALA A 24 -5.71 -21.07 -14.46
C ALA A 24 -6.65 -22.00 -13.68
N LEU A 25 -7.44 -22.84 -14.38
CA LEU A 25 -8.44 -23.71 -13.76
C LEU A 25 -7.83 -24.60 -12.67
N SER A 26 -6.65 -25.17 -12.92
CA SER A 26 -5.94 -26.01 -11.95
C SER A 26 -5.59 -25.27 -10.64
N VAL A 27 -5.33 -23.96 -10.71
CA VAL A 27 -4.99 -23.12 -9.57
C VAL A 27 -6.23 -22.76 -8.75
N ILE A 28 -7.34 -22.40 -9.41
CA ILE A 28 -8.63 -22.20 -8.75
C ILE A 28 -9.04 -23.48 -8.01
N LEU A 29 -9.01 -24.61 -8.71
CA LEU A 29 -9.42 -25.88 -8.14
C LEU A 29 -8.51 -26.28 -6.98
N ARG A 30 -7.18 -26.07 -7.07
CA ARG A 30 -6.27 -26.31 -5.94
C ARG A 30 -6.66 -25.51 -4.70
N SER A 31 -7.03 -24.23 -4.88
CA SER A 31 -7.51 -23.38 -3.78
C SER A 31 -8.81 -23.91 -3.17
N VAL A 32 -9.77 -24.34 -3.99
CA VAL A 32 -11.03 -24.94 -3.53
C VAL A 32 -10.79 -26.25 -2.77
N HIS A 33 -10.01 -27.17 -3.34
CA HIS A 33 -9.65 -28.43 -2.70
C HIS A 33 -8.95 -28.18 -1.36
N SER A 34 -8.00 -27.25 -1.32
CA SER A 34 -7.28 -26.91 -0.09
C SER A 34 -8.20 -26.32 0.98
N ALA A 35 -9.12 -25.42 0.61
CA ALA A 35 -10.10 -24.87 1.53
C ALA A 35 -11.02 -25.95 2.12
N VAL A 36 -11.52 -26.87 1.30
CA VAL A 36 -12.37 -27.98 1.77
C VAL A 36 -11.60 -28.95 2.66
N ASN A 37 -10.36 -29.30 2.29
CA ASN A 37 -9.58 -30.28 3.03
C ASN A 37 -9.05 -29.78 4.38
N HIS A 38 -8.79 -28.47 4.49
CA HIS A 38 -8.16 -27.87 5.68
C HIS A 38 -9.12 -27.04 6.54
N THR A 39 -10.40 -26.97 6.19
CA THR A 39 -11.44 -26.33 7.03
C THR A 39 -12.38 -27.40 7.57
N PRO A 40 -12.55 -27.52 8.90
CA PRO A 40 -13.49 -28.49 9.47
C PRO A 40 -14.90 -28.32 8.91
N ALA A 41 -15.55 -29.42 8.55
CA ALA A 41 -16.84 -29.42 7.83
C ALA A 41 -17.95 -28.67 8.58
N GLN A 42 -17.95 -28.71 9.91
CA GLN A 42 -18.90 -27.98 10.74
C GLN A 42 -18.70 -26.45 10.69
N LEU A 43 -17.50 -25.99 10.35
CA LEU A 43 -17.15 -24.56 10.26
C LEU A 43 -17.33 -24.01 8.85
N LEU A 44 -17.13 -24.83 7.81
CA LEU A 44 -17.26 -24.38 6.41
C LEU A 44 -18.75 -24.32 6.00
N LYS A 45 -19.29 -23.11 5.84
CA LYS A 45 -20.68 -22.91 5.39
C LYS A 45 -20.83 -23.20 3.89
N GLU A 46 -19.97 -22.56 3.10
CA GLU A 46 -19.99 -22.56 1.65
C GLU A 46 -18.70 -21.95 1.10
N ILE A 47 -18.42 -22.24 -0.17
CA ILE A 47 -17.38 -21.59 -0.96
C ILE A 47 -18.07 -20.87 -2.12
N ILE A 48 -17.72 -19.61 -2.34
CA ILE A 48 -18.28 -18.76 -3.40
C ILE A 48 -17.13 -18.38 -4.33
N LEU A 49 -17.23 -18.83 -5.58
CA LEU A 49 -16.34 -18.48 -6.67
C LEU A 49 -16.96 -17.32 -7.44
N VAL A 50 -16.36 -16.14 -7.36
CA VAL A 50 -16.83 -14.96 -8.09
C VAL A 50 -15.96 -14.77 -9.33
N ASP A 51 -16.55 -15.04 -10.48
CA ASP A 51 -15.97 -14.78 -11.79
C ASP A 51 -16.19 -13.32 -12.18
N ASP A 52 -15.11 -12.54 -12.23
CA ASP A 52 -15.12 -11.15 -12.68
C ASP A 52 -15.05 -11.07 -14.21
N ASN A 53 -15.99 -11.76 -14.87
CA ASN A 53 -16.18 -11.80 -16.32
C ASN A 53 -14.92 -12.29 -17.07
N SER A 54 -14.50 -13.53 -16.80
CA SER A 54 -13.42 -14.21 -17.50
C SER A 54 -13.77 -14.55 -18.95
N ASP A 55 -12.75 -14.52 -19.80
CA ASP A 55 -12.87 -14.82 -21.24
C ASP A 55 -12.65 -16.32 -21.52
N GLU A 56 -11.86 -16.99 -20.69
CA GLU A 56 -11.46 -18.39 -20.86
C GLU A 56 -12.66 -19.36 -20.76
N GLU A 57 -12.86 -20.19 -21.80
CA GLU A 57 -14.01 -21.12 -21.89
C GLU A 57 -14.00 -22.17 -20.78
N GLU A 58 -12.82 -22.61 -20.34
CA GLU A 58 -12.66 -23.57 -19.24
C GLU A 58 -13.19 -23.04 -17.89
N LEU A 59 -13.32 -21.72 -17.73
CA LEU A 59 -13.87 -21.09 -16.53
C LEU A 59 -15.38 -20.92 -16.57
N LYS A 60 -16.04 -21.27 -17.69
CA LYS A 60 -17.49 -21.20 -17.87
C LYS A 60 -18.16 -22.50 -17.43
N ALA A 61 -18.82 -23.20 -18.35
CA ALA A 61 -19.52 -24.45 -18.08
C ALA A 61 -18.63 -25.54 -17.45
N PRO A 62 -17.36 -25.75 -17.87
CA PRO A 62 -16.52 -26.81 -17.32
C PRO A 62 -16.22 -26.63 -15.82
N LEU A 63 -15.93 -25.40 -15.38
CA LEU A 63 -15.75 -25.08 -13.96
C LEU A 63 -17.01 -25.39 -13.15
N GLU A 64 -18.18 -24.95 -13.63
CA GLU A 64 -19.47 -25.19 -12.97
C GLU A 64 -19.79 -26.68 -12.88
N GLU A 65 -19.63 -27.43 -13.97
CA GLU A 65 -19.86 -28.87 -13.98
C GLU A 65 -18.96 -29.58 -12.97
N TYR A 66 -17.67 -29.22 -12.93
CA TYR A 66 -16.70 -29.81 -12.01
C TYR A 66 -17.12 -29.58 -10.55
N VAL A 67 -17.40 -28.33 -10.16
CA VAL A 67 -17.70 -28.01 -8.76
C VAL A 67 -19.07 -28.54 -8.33
N ASN A 68 -20.07 -28.53 -9.22
CA ASN A 68 -21.39 -29.11 -8.93
C ASN A 68 -21.32 -30.62 -8.73
N LYS A 69 -20.50 -31.32 -9.52
CA LYS A 69 -20.29 -32.77 -9.39
C LYS A 69 -19.48 -33.12 -8.15
N ARG A 70 -18.40 -32.37 -7.86
CA ARG A 70 -17.45 -32.70 -6.79
C ARG A 70 -17.89 -32.23 -5.40
N TYR A 71 -18.62 -31.11 -5.33
CA TYR A 71 -19.00 -30.41 -4.11
C TYR A 71 -20.46 -29.90 -4.15
N PRO A 72 -21.44 -30.80 -4.34
CA PRO A 72 -22.83 -30.42 -4.57
C PRO A 72 -23.37 -29.54 -3.43
N GLY A 73 -23.84 -28.33 -3.79
CA GLY A 73 -24.41 -27.36 -2.85
C GLY A 73 -23.41 -26.61 -1.96
N LEU A 74 -22.18 -27.09 -1.84
CA LEU A 74 -21.13 -26.46 -1.02
C LEU A 74 -20.40 -25.34 -1.78
N VAL A 75 -20.10 -25.57 -3.06
CA VAL A 75 -19.40 -24.58 -3.91
C VAL A 75 -20.40 -23.94 -4.86
N LYS A 76 -20.42 -22.60 -4.92
CA LYS A 76 -21.31 -21.81 -5.77
C LYS A 76 -20.48 -20.91 -6.68
N VAL A 77 -20.93 -20.74 -7.93
CA VAL A 77 -20.32 -19.80 -8.87
C VAL A 77 -21.23 -18.59 -9.04
N VAL A 78 -20.66 -17.40 -8.90
CA VAL A 78 -21.31 -16.10 -9.12
C VAL A 78 -20.57 -15.43 -10.27
N ARG A 79 -21.29 -14.91 -11.26
CA ARG A 79 -20.69 -14.28 -12.46
C ARG A 79 -21.10 -12.83 -12.61
N ASN A 80 -20.12 -11.96 -12.73
CA ASN A 80 -20.36 -10.59 -13.13
C ASN A 80 -20.70 -10.55 -14.63
N GLN A 81 -21.62 -9.67 -15.02
CA GLN A 81 -22.04 -9.51 -16.42
C GLN A 81 -21.05 -8.71 -17.28
N LYS A 82 -20.09 -8.05 -16.62
CA LYS A 82 -19.02 -7.26 -17.21
C LYS A 82 -17.83 -7.26 -16.27
N ARG A 83 -16.67 -6.79 -16.75
CA ARG A 83 -15.49 -6.64 -15.91
C ARG A 83 -15.69 -5.52 -14.89
N GLU A 84 -15.80 -5.88 -13.62
CA GLU A 84 -16.05 -4.95 -12.52
C GLU A 84 -14.77 -4.64 -11.73
N GLY A 85 -13.80 -5.55 -11.68
CA GLY A 85 -12.60 -5.42 -10.87
C GLY A 85 -12.75 -6.01 -9.47
N LEU A 86 -11.62 -6.17 -8.79
CA LEU A 86 -11.52 -7.00 -7.57
C LEU A 86 -12.44 -6.53 -6.44
N ILE A 87 -12.63 -5.21 -6.31
CA ILE A 87 -13.42 -4.60 -5.23
C ILE A 87 -14.90 -4.98 -5.34
N ARG A 88 -15.46 -4.77 -6.53
CA ARG A 88 -16.87 -5.05 -6.82
C ARG A 88 -17.14 -6.55 -6.86
N ALA A 89 -16.20 -7.35 -7.37
CA ALA A 89 -16.26 -8.81 -7.28
C ALA A 89 -16.33 -9.31 -5.82
N ARG A 90 -15.54 -8.74 -4.89
CA ARG A 90 -15.65 -9.07 -3.46
C ARG A 90 -17.01 -8.69 -2.88
N ILE A 91 -17.57 -7.55 -3.29
CA ILE A 91 -18.90 -7.10 -2.86
C ILE A 91 -19.99 -8.08 -3.34
N GLU A 92 -19.93 -8.56 -4.59
CA GLU A 92 -20.86 -9.57 -5.09
C GLU A 92 -20.75 -10.90 -4.34
N GLY A 93 -19.52 -11.33 -4.02
CA GLY A 93 -19.31 -12.49 -3.16
C GLY A 93 -19.91 -12.33 -1.76
N TRP A 94 -19.77 -11.13 -1.17
CA TRP A 94 -20.38 -10.82 0.13
C TRP A 94 -21.91 -10.85 0.09
N LYS A 95 -22.53 -10.35 -0.99
CA LYS A 95 -23.99 -10.40 -1.18
C LYS A 95 -24.51 -11.84 -1.26
N ALA A 96 -23.76 -12.71 -1.94
CA ALA A 96 -24.10 -14.13 -2.07
C ALA A 96 -23.86 -14.95 -0.78
N ALA A 97 -22.97 -14.47 0.10
CA ALA A 97 -22.60 -15.18 1.32
C ALA A 97 -23.70 -15.19 2.39
N THR A 98 -23.91 -16.37 2.98
CA THR A 98 -24.90 -16.64 4.02
C THR A 98 -24.28 -16.98 5.38
N GLY A 99 -22.97 -17.23 5.43
CA GLY A 99 -22.22 -17.48 6.66
C GLY A 99 -22.21 -16.27 7.61
N GLN A 100 -21.96 -16.54 8.88
CA GLN A 100 -21.79 -15.48 9.89
C GLN A 100 -20.47 -14.73 9.66
N ILE A 101 -19.42 -15.47 9.28
CA ILE A 101 -18.11 -14.94 8.95
C ILE A 101 -17.90 -15.05 7.43
N THR A 102 -17.25 -14.05 6.85
CA THR A 102 -16.81 -14.06 5.44
C THR A 102 -15.30 -13.98 5.37
N GLY A 103 -14.67 -14.91 4.66
CA GLY A 103 -13.24 -14.88 4.35
C GLY A 103 -13.03 -14.61 2.87
N PHE A 104 -12.34 -13.52 2.55
CA PHE A 104 -12.02 -13.13 1.17
C PHE A 104 -10.59 -13.56 0.86
N PHE A 105 -10.41 -14.23 -0.26
CA PHE A 105 -9.12 -14.73 -0.71
C PHE A 105 -8.97 -14.57 -2.22
N ASP A 106 -7.74 -14.38 -2.68
CA ASP A 106 -7.42 -14.57 -4.09
C ASP A 106 -7.58 -16.06 -4.48
N ALA A 107 -7.89 -16.36 -5.74
CA ALA A 107 -8.13 -17.73 -6.21
C ALA A 107 -6.86 -18.58 -6.44
N HIS A 108 -5.71 -18.14 -5.90
CA HIS A 108 -4.41 -18.80 -6.04
C HIS A 108 -3.72 -18.89 -4.67
N VAL A 109 -4.39 -19.59 -3.74
CA VAL A 109 -3.95 -19.77 -2.36
C VAL A 109 -4.05 -21.24 -1.93
N GLU A 110 -3.28 -21.61 -0.91
CA GLU A 110 -3.37 -22.91 -0.25
C GLU A 110 -3.45 -22.73 1.26
N PHE A 111 -4.44 -23.37 1.87
CA PHE A 111 -4.70 -23.28 3.30
C PHE A 111 -3.87 -24.34 4.05
N THR A 112 -3.44 -23.99 5.26
CA THR A 112 -2.79 -24.95 6.16
C THR A 112 -3.82 -25.57 7.12
N ALA A 113 -3.55 -26.78 7.59
CA ALA A 113 -4.39 -27.42 8.59
C ALA A 113 -4.47 -26.57 9.88
N GLY A 114 -5.68 -26.35 10.39
CA GLY A 114 -5.92 -25.58 11.62
C GLY A 114 -5.90 -24.06 11.42
N TRP A 115 -6.04 -23.56 10.19
CA TRP A 115 -6.05 -22.12 9.91
C TRP A 115 -7.33 -21.42 10.40
N ALA A 116 -8.47 -22.09 10.34
CA ALA A 116 -9.78 -21.45 10.50
C ALA A 116 -10.13 -21.20 11.97
N GLU A 117 -9.83 -22.16 12.84
CA GLU A 117 -10.17 -22.14 14.27
C GLU A 117 -9.61 -20.91 15.01
N PRO A 118 -8.31 -20.56 14.90
CA PRO A 118 -7.80 -19.32 15.52
C PRO A 118 -8.51 -18.07 15.01
N VAL A 119 -8.80 -18.00 13.70
CA VAL A 119 -9.46 -16.86 13.08
C VAL A 119 -10.88 -16.70 13.62
N LEU A 120 -11.65 -17.78 13.61
CA LEU A 120 -13.05 -17.77 14.03
C LEU A 120 -13.20 -17.52 15.52
N SER A 121 -12.34 -18.13 16.35
CA SER A 121 -12.27 -17.87 17.79
C SER A 121 -12.01 -16.40 18.06
N ARG A 122 -11.05 -15.79 17.34
CA ARG A 122 -10.66 -14.40 17.57
C ARG A 122 -11.76 -13.40 17.17
N ILE A 123 -12.51 -13.68 16.10
CA ILE A 123 -13.66 -12.86 15.70
C ILE A 123 -14.85 -13.09 16.65
N GLN A 124 -15.07 -14.30 17.15
CA GLN A 124 -16.14 -14.58 18.11
C GLN A 124 -15.99 -13.78 19.41
N GLU A 125 -14.76 -13.63 19.91
CA GLU A 125 -14.46 -12.79 21.07
C GLU A 125 -14.81 -11.31 20.84
N ASN A 126 -14.65 -10.80 19.61
CA ASN A 126 -15.04 -9.45 19.24
C ASN A 126 -15.31 -9.35 17.73
N ARG A 127 -16.59 -9.24 17.38
CA ARG A 127 -17.06 -9.19 15.99
C ARG A 127 -16.49 -8.05 15.15
N LYS A 128 -15.92 -7.01 15.78
CA LYS A 128 -15.34 -5.86 15.09
C LYS A 128 -13.85 -6.03 14.74
N ARG A 129 -13.32 -7.24 14.90
CA ARG A 129 -11.96 -7.60 14.46
C ARG A 129 -11.98 -8.04 13.01
N VAL A 130 -11.08 -7.48 12.21
CA VAL A 130 -10.70 -8.02 10.91
C VAL A 130 -9.41 -8.79 11.10
N ILE A 131 -9.43 -10.06 10.72
CA ILE A 131 -8.33 -10.99 10.94
C ILE A 131 -7.64 -11.30 9.62
N LEU A 132 -6.31 -11.23 9.64
CA LEU A 132 -5.46 -11.62 8.54
C LEU A 132 -4.74 -12.92 8.91
N PRO A 133 -4.79 -13.96 8.07
CA PRO A 133 -3.84 -15.05 8.16
C PRO A 133 -2.42 -14.52 7.93
N SER A 134 -1.43 -15.18 8.53
CA SER A 134 -0.06 -15.03 8.05
C SER A 134 0.05 -15.60 6.63
N ILE A 135 0.65 -14.81 5.73
CA ILE A 135 0.77 -15.16 4.32
C ILE A 135 2.13 -15.77 4.05
N ASP A 136 2.13 -16.99 3.55
CA ASP A 136 3.31 -17.67 3.01
C ASP A 136 3.39 -17.49 1.49
N ASN A 137 4.58 -17.65 0.91
CA ASN A 137 4.75 -17.55 -0.53
C ASN A 137 4.72 -18.93 -1.18
N ILE A 138 3.98 -19.07 -2.27
CA ILE A 138 4.09 -20.18 -3.21
C ILE A 138 4.87 -19.65 -4.41
N LYS A 139 6.09 -20.15 -4.61
CA LYS A 139 6.94 -19.72 -5.72
C LYS A 139 6.27 -20.04 -7.06
N GLN A 140 6.09 -19.03 -7.92
CA GLN A 140 5.37 -19.17 -9.19
C GLN A 140 6.00 -20.20 -10.16
N ASP A 141 7.31 -20.41 -10.09
CA ASP A 141 8.08 -21.24 -11.02
C ASP A 141 8.09 -22.73 -10.67
N ASN A 142 8.10 -23.07 -9.37
CA ASN A 142 8.22 -24.46 -8.92
C ASN A 142 7.16 -24.89 -7.90
N PHE A 143 6.23 -24.00 -7.51
CA PHE A 143 5.18 -24.22 -6.51
C PHE A 143 5.71 -24.61 -5.10
N GLU A 144 6.99 -24.36 -4.82
CA GLU A 144 7.54 -24.54 -3.47
C GLU A 144 6.92 -23.52 -2.51
N VAL A 145 6.44 -24.01 -1.36
CA VAL A 145 5.93 -23.16 -0.29
C VAL A 145 7.10 -22.66 0.55
N GLN A 146 7.36 -21.36 0.47
CA GLN A 146 8.30 -20.65 1.31
C GLN A 146 7.57 -19.99 2.47
N ARG A 147 7.94 -20.38 3.69
CA ARG A 147 7.42 -19.77 4.90
C ARG A 147 7.95 -18.35 5.08
N TYR A 148 7.07 -17.40 5.35
CA TYR A 148 7.44 -16.03 5.71
C TYR A 148 7.46 -15.82 7.22
N GLU A 149 8.33 -14.90 7.65
CA GLU A 149 8.43 -14.48 9.04
C GLU A 149 7.18 -13.73 9.51
N ASN A 150 6.91 -13.84 10.81
CA ASN A 150 5.80 -13.13 11.44
C ASN A 150 6.01 -11.62 11.31
N SER A 151 5.07 -10.96 10.65
CA SER A 151 5.15 -9.53 10.33
C SER A 151 3.80 -8.86 10.53
N ALA A 152 3.81 -7.58 10.87
CA ALA A 152 2.65 -6.71 10.68
C ALA A 152 2.66 -6.15 9.25
N HIS A 153 1.59 -5.47 8.86
CA HIS A 153 1.47 -4.82 7.55
C HIS A 153 1.32 -3.31 7.71
N GLY A 154 2.19 -2.56 7.02
CA GLY A 154 2.15 -1.11 6.93
C GLY A 154 2.03 -0.65 5.48
N TYR A 155 2.25 0.63 5.24
CA TYR A 155 2.24 1.20 3.89
C TYR A 155 3.04 2.50 3.79
N SER A 156 3.50 2.81 2.57
CA SER A 156 4.12 4.10 2.23
C SER A 156 3.08 5.16 1.89
N TRP A 157 3.47 6.43 1.73
CA TRP A 157 2.52 7.50 1.40
C TRP A 157 1.92 7.42 -0.01
N GLU A 158 2.52 6.63 -0.91
CA GLU A 158 1.91 6.23 -2.18
C GLU A 158 0.75 5.22 -1.99
N LEU A 159 0.54 4.75 -0.76
CA LEU A 159 -0.37 3.68 -0.34
C LEU A 159 0.02 2.29 -0.89
N TRP A 160 1.33 2.05 -1.02
CA TRP A 160 1.86 0.71 -1.27
C TRP A 160 1.98 -0.06 0.03
N CYS A 161 1.34 -1.24 0.08
CA CYS A 161 1.44 -2.14 1.22
C CYS A 161 2.86 -2.70 1.35
N MET A 162 3.33 -2.87 2.59
CA MET A 162 4.62 -3.46 2.89
C MET A 162 4.55 -4.27 4.19
N TYR A 163 5.44 -5.24 4.34
CA TYR A 163 5.67 -5.89 5.63
C TYR A 163 6.46 -4.95 6.54
N ILE A 164 6.06 -4.88 7.81
CA ILE A 164 6.74 -4.13 8.85
C ILE A 164 6.98 -5.04 10.06
N SER A 165 7.95 -4.66 10.90
CA SER A 165 8.20 -5.37 12.15
C SER A 165 6.94 -5.39 13.01
N PRO A 166 6.64 -6.50 13.71
CA PRO A 166 5.63 -6.51 14.75
C PRO A 166 5.83 -5.38 15.77
N PRO A 167 4.75 -4.86 16.37
CA PRO A 167 4.82 -3.87 17.44
C PRO A 167 5.72 -4.31 18.60
N LYS A 168 6.33 -3.35 19.30
CA LYS A 168 7.28 -3.60 20.38
C LYS A 168 6.71 -4.49 21.49
N ASP A 169 5.45 -4.26 21.88
CA ASP A 169 4.74 -5.04 22.89
C ASP A 169 4.61 -6.52 22.52
N TRP A 170 4.51 -6.85 21.23
CA TRP A 170 4.52 -8.24 20.77
C TRP A 170 5.90 -8.89 20.95
N TRP A 171 6.98 -8.16 20.66
CA TRP A 171 8.35 -8.63 20.91
C TRP A 171 8.63 -8.80 22.41
N ASP A 172 8.21 -7.83 23.22
CA ASP A 172 8.38 -7.84 24.68
C ASP A 172 7.62 -9.02 25.33
N ALA A 173 6.51 -9.48 24.74
CA ALA A 173 5.75 -10.63 25.22
C ALA A 173 6.47 -11.98 24.99
N GLY A 174 7.40 -12.06 24.04
CA GLY A 174 8.22 -13.26 23.80
C GLY A 174 7.44 -14.51 23.36
N ASP A 175 6.21 -14.36 22.88
CA ASP A 175 5.38 -15.46 22.39
C ASP A 175 5.01 -15.30 20.91
N PRO A 176 5.64 -16.06 20.00
CA PRO A 176 5.42 -15.94 18.57
C PRO A 176 4.05 -16.43 18.11
N SER A 177 3.21 -16.98 19.00
CA SER A 177 1.85 -17.40 18.70
C SER A 177 0.80 -16.30 18.92
N LEU A 178 1.17 -15.20 19.57
CA LEU A 178 0.24 -14.12 19.89
C LEU A 178 -0.20 -13.35 18.64
N PRO A 179 -1.45 -12.84 18.61
CA PRO A 179 -1.92 -11.93 17.57
C PRO A 179 -1.02 -10.70 17.44
N ILE A 180 -0.76 -10.28 16.20
CA ILE A 180 0.02 -9.09 15.88
C ILE A 180 -0.93 -7.99 15.45
N ARG A 181 -1.00 -6.88 16.20
CA ARG A 181 -1.73 -5.69 15.74
C ARG A 181 -1.10 -5.15 14.46
N THR A 182 -1.93 -4.81 13.48
CA THR A 182 -1.46 -4.37 12.16
C THR A 182 -2.18 -3.09 11.71
N PRO A 183 -1.45 -2.06 11.22
CA PRO A 183 -2.06 -0.85 10.67
C PRO A 183 -2.92 -1.10 9.43
N ALA A 184 -2.42 -1.94 8.53
CA ALA A 184 -3.04 -2.24 7.26
C ALA A 184 -3.14 -3.74 7.01
N MET A 185 -3.55 -4.10 5.81
CA MET A 185 -3.58 -5.47 5.34
C MET A 185 -2.96 -5.63 3.97
N ILE A 186 -2.35 -6.78 3.74
CA ILE A 186 -2.01 -7.23 2.39
C ILE A 186 -3.31 -7.57 1.66
N GLY A 187 -3.40 -7.17 0.39
CA GLY A 187 -4.66 -7.24 -0.37
C GLY A 187 -5.16 -8.65 -0.68
N CYS A 188 -4.35 -9.71 -0.50
CA CYS A 188 -4.68 -11.07 -0.95
C CYS A 188 -5.68 -11.81 -0.07
N SER A 189 -5.80 -11.46 1.22
CA SER A 189 -6.82 -12.08 2.08
C SER A 189 -7.18 -11.30 3.33
N PHE A 190 -8.40 -11.50 3.81
CA PHE A 190 -8.88 -11.07 5.13
C PHE A 190 -10.15 -11.82 5.52
N VAL A 191 -10.40 -11.96 6.82
CA VAL A 191 -11.59 -12.60 7.38
C VAL A 191 -12.29 -11.66 8.36
N VAL A 192 -13.61 -11.56 8.24
CA VAL A 192 -14.40 -10.55 8.96
C VAL A 192 -15.82 -11.05 9.22
N ASP A 193 -16.43 -10.59 10.32
CA ASP A 193 -17.87 -10.76 10.55
C ASP A 193 -18.69 -10.11 9.42
N ARG A 194 -19.60 -10.87 8.82
CA ARG A 194 -20.32 -10.45 7.61
C ARG A 194 -21.15 -9.19 7.85
N LYS A 195 -21.79 -9.08 9.02
CA LYS A 195 -22.62 -7.93 9.39
C LYS A 195 -21.77 -6.71 9.66
N PHE A 196 -20.69 -6.86 10.43
CA PHE A 196 -19.73 -5.78 10.68
C PHE A 196 -19.16 -5.21 9.38
N PHE A 197 -18.79 -6.06 8.42
CA PHE A 197 -18.28 -5.60 7.13
C PHE A 197 -19.32 -4.74 6.37
N GLY A 198 -20.59 -5.13 6.41
CA GLY A 198 -21.70 -4.33 5.87
C GLY A 198 -21.92 -3.02 6.64
N GLU A 199 -21.86 -3.05 7.98
CA GLU A 199 -22.01 -1.87 8.85
C GLU A 199 -20.96 -0.79 8.56
N ILE A 200 -19.71 -1.19 8.28
CA ILE A 200 -18.63 -0.26 7.90
C ILE A 200 -18.64 0.10 6.41
N GLY A 201 -19.69 -0.29 5.69
CA GLY A 201 -19.91 0.08 4.29
C GLY A 201 -18.98 -0.60 3.28
N LEU A 202 -18.59 -1.86 3.54
CA LEU A 202 -17.80 -2.71 2.64
C LEU A 202 -16.52 -2.02 2.12
N LEU A 203 -16.00 -2.41 0.96
CA LEU A 203 -14.98 -1.66 0.22
C LEU A 203 -15.61 -0.46 -0.51
N ASP A 204 -14.80 0.53 -0.90
CA ASP A 204 -15.27 1.66 -1.73
C ASP A 204 -15.54 1.21 -3.18
N PRO A 205 -16.81 1.09 -3.63
CA PRO A 205 -17.13 0.61 -4.97
C PRO A 205 -16.75 1.60 -6.08
N GLY A 206 -16.34 2.82 -5.75
CA GLY A 206 -15.83 3.80 -6.73
C GLY A 206 -14.35 3.66 -7.06
N MET A 207 -13.64 2.73 -6.40
CA MET A 207 -12.28 2.34 -6.76
C MET A 207 -12.29 1.38 -7.95
N ASP A 208 -11.30 1.54 -8.83
CA ASP A 208 -11.24 0.79 -10.08
C ASP A 208 -10.03 -0.14 -10.14
N VAL A 209 -10.26 -1.32 -10.73
CA VAL A 209 -9.28 -2.35 -11.09
C VAL A 209 -8.49 -2.91 -9.89
N TYR A 210 -7.52 -2.15 -9.36
CA TYR A 210 -6.55 -2.63 -8.37
C TYR A 210 -5.87 -1.47 -7.63
N GLY A 211 -5.62 -1.66 -6.33
CA GLY A 211 -4.70 -0.85 -5.53
C GLY A 211 -5.43 0.17 -4.65
N GLY A 212 -4.94 0.31 -3.42
CA GLY A 212 -5.43 1.26 -2.41
C GLY A 212 -6.59 0.74 -1.56
N GLU A 213 -7.36 -0.26 -2.01
CA GLU A 213 -8.54 -0.76 -1.32
C GLU A 213 -8.20 -1.46 0.01
N ASN A 214 -7.06 -2.16 0.03
CA ASN A 214 -6.55 -2.85 1.20
C ASN A 214 -6.10 -1.84 2.28
N ILE A 215 -5.51 -0.72 1.85
CA ILE A 215 -5.11 0.37 2.75
C ILE A 215 -6.33 1.16 3.23
N GLU A 216 -7.29 1.45 2.35
CA GLU A 216 -8.57 2.07 2.69
C GLU A 216 -9.32 1.29 3.77
N LEU A 217 -9.42 -0.03 3.58
CA LEU A 217 -10.09 -0.89 4.55
C LEU A 217 -9.38 -0.85 5.91
N GLY A 218 -8.04 -0.89 5.92
CA GLY A 218 -7.29 -0.83 7.18
C GLY A 218 -7.48 0.47 7.95
N ILE A 219 -7.36 1.61 7.25
CA ILE A 219 -7.61 2.93 7.84
C ILE A 219 -9.06 3.01 8.36
N LYS A 220 -10.05 2.61 7.54
CA LYS A 220 -11.46 2.65 7.90
C LYS A 220 -11.78 1.81 9.12
N VAL A 221 -11.31 0.57 9.20
CA VAL A 221 -11.56 -0.34 10.33
C VAL A 221 -11.08 0.30 11.63
N TRP A 222 -9.83 0.80 11.65
CA TRP A 222 -9.25 1.43 12.83
C TRP A 222 -9.96 2.73 13.23
N LEU A 223 -10.24 3.61 12.26
CA LEU A 223 -10.90 4.88 12.53
C LEU A 223 -12.34 4.70 13.01
N CYS A 224 -13.04 3.68 12.53
CA CYS A 224 -14.46 3.47 12.79
C CYS A 224 -14.75 2.43 13.89
N GLY A 225 -13.77 2.19 14.77
CA GLY A 225 -13.97 1.44 16.03
C GLY A 225 -13.86 -0.08 15.93
N GLY A 226 -13.26 -0.59 14.85
CA GLY A 226 -12.76 -1.96 14.76
C GLY A 226 -11.26 -2.05 15.04
N SER A 227 -10.70 -3.22 14.79
CA SER A 227 -9.26 -3.46 14.89
C SER A 227 -8.81 -4.51 13.88
N MET A 228 -7.51 -4.49 13.53
CA MET A 228 -6.91 -5.48 12.64
C MET A 228 -5.77 -6.23 13.29
N GLU A 229 -5.72 -7.53 13.04
CA GLU A 229 -4.69 -8.41 13.59
C GLU A 229 -4.22 -9.44 12.56
N VAL A 230 -2.92 -9.70 12.50
CA VAL A 230 -2.34 -10.89 11.84
C VAL A 230 -2.25 -12.01 12.87
N LEU A 231 -2.69 -13.21 12.53
CA LEU A 231 -2.59 -14.38 13.42
C LEU A 231 -1.49 -15.35 12.97
N PRO A 232 -0.34 -15.42 13.69
CA PRO A 232 0.75 -16.35 13.37
C PRO A 232 0.36 -17.82 13.24
N CYS A 233 -0.66 -18.25 14.00
CA CYS A 233 -1.16 -19.62 14.00
C CYS A 233 -2.14 -19.94 12.87
N SER A 234 -2.62 -18.94 12.12
CA SER A 234 -3.43 -19.14 10.92
C SER A 234 -2.58 -18.82 9.70
N ARG A 235 -2.24 -19.83 8.89
CA ARG A 235 -1.38 -19.63 7.72
C ARG A 235 -2.07 -20.00 6.41
N VAL A 236 -1.89 -19.14 5.42
CA VAL A 236 -2.36 -19.33 4.05
C VAL A 236 -1.23 -18.99 3.11
N ALA A 237 -0.85 -19.91 2.23
CA ALA A 237 0.16 -19.68 1.22
C ALA A 237 -0.48 -19.05 -0.03
N HIS A 238 0.20 -18.10 -0.68
CA HIS A 238 -0.29 -17.34 -1.83
C HIS A 238 0.73 -17.37 -2.97
N ILE A 239 0.29 -17.54 -4.21
CA ILE A 239 1.18 -17.50 -5.38
C ILE A 239 1.60 -16.05 -5.68
N GLU A 240 2.85 -15.70 -5.33
CA GLU A 240 3.40 -14.39 -5.65
C GLU A 240 3.73 -14.28 -7.15
N ARG A 241 2.99 -13.43 -7.84
CA ARG A 241 3.18 -13.18 -9.27
C ARG A 241 4.25 -12.14 -9.54
N LYS A 242 5.17 -12.45 -10.46
CA LYS A 242 6.17 -11.48 -10.97
C LYS A 242 5.55 -10.30 -11.72
N LYS A 243 4.41 -10.51 -12.38
CA LYS A 243 3.65 -9.47 -13.10
C LYS A 243 2.17 -9.58 -12.76
N LYS A 244 1.50 -8.44 -12.61
CA LYS A 244 0.05 -8.38 -12.42
C LYS A 244 -0.62 -8.41 -13.81
N PRO A 245 -1.37 -9.46 -14.17
CA PRO A 245 -1.87 -9.65 -15.55
C PRO A 245 -3.17 -8.89 -15.86
N TYR A 246 -3.69 -8.09 -14.92
CA TYR A 246 -5.08 -7.61 -14.98
C TYR A 246 -5.30 -6.37 -15.84
N ASN A 247 -4.28 -5.53 -16.04
CA ASN A 247 -4.37 -4.30 -16.84
C ASN A 247 -2.99 -3.75 -17.21
N ASN A 248 -2.89 -3.04 -18.33
CA ASN A 248 -1.65 -2.41 -18.79
C ASN A 248 -1.34 -1.08 -18.09
N ASN A 249 -2.33 -0.39 -17.50
CA ASN A 249 -2.17 0.91 -16.86
C ASN A 249 -2.46 0.89 -15.35
N ILE A 250 -1.83 -0.04 -14.63
CA ILE A 250 -2.00 -0.16 -13.17
C ILE A 250 -1.60 1.13 -12.44
N GLY A 251 -0.56 1.83 -12.94
CA GLY A 251 -0.08 3.07 -12.32
C GLY A 251 -1.13 4.18 -12.25
N PHE A 252 -1.97 4.33 -13.27
CA PHE A 252 -3.07 5.30 -13.25
C PHE A 252 -4.12 4.93 -12.19
N TYR A 253 -4.58 3.68 -12.18
CA TYR A 253 -5.64 3.23 -11.26
C TYR A 253 -5.18 3.28 -9.80
N THR A 254 -3.96 2.84 -9.49
CA THR A 254 -3.43 2.96 -8.12
C THR A 254 -3.40 4.42 -7.67
N LYS A 255 -2.91 5.32 -8.53
CA LYS A 255 -2.84 6.74 -8.20
C LYS A 255 -4.23 7.33 -7.97
N ARG A 256 -5.20 7.05 -8.85
CA ARG A 256 -6.59 7.50 -8.70
C ARG A 256 -7.22 6.99 -7.39
N ASN A 257 -7.10 5.69 -7.12
CA ASN A 257 -7.65 5.07 -5.92
C ASN A 257 -6.98 5.63 -4.65
N ALA A 258 -5.65 5.87 -4.68
CA ALA A 258 -4.94 6.46 -3.55
C ALA A 258 -5.45 7.87 -3.21
N LEU A 259 -5.76 8.68 -4.21
CA LEU A 259 -6.36 10.00 -3.99
C LEU A 259 -7.78 9.91 -3.43
N ARG A 260 -8.59 8.91 -3.82
CA ARG A 260 -9.89 8.65 -3.18
C ARG A 260 -9.73 8.36 -1.68
N VAL A 261 -8.74 7.54 -1.31
CA VAL A 261 -8.44 7.27 0.11
C VAL A 261 -8.03 8.55 0.83
N ALA A 262 -7.12 9.31 0.23
CA ALA A 262 -6.60 10.54 0.80
C ALA A 262 -7.73 11.55 1.09
N GLU A 263 -8.62 11.76 0.13
CA GLU A 263 -9.72 12.71 0.23
C GLU A 263 -10.82 12.31 1.21
N VAL A 264 -10.99 11.02 1.50
CA VAL A 264 -12.03 10.54 2.43
C VAL A 264 -11.49 10.38 3.84
N TRP A 265 -10.28 9.84 4.00
CA TRP A 265 -9.83 9.27 5.27
C TRP A 265 -8.63 9.95 5.90
N MET A 266 -7.84 10.71 5.13
CA MET A 266 -6.52 11.18 5.59
C MET A 266 -6.50 12.63 6.11
N ASP A 267 -7.64 13.31 6.15
CA ASP A 267 -7.75 14.69 6.67
C ASP A 267 -6.68 15.62 6.05
N ASP A 268 -6.06 16.47 6.86
CA ASP A 268 -4.95 17.32 6.39
C ASP A 268 -3.76 16.49 5.95
N TYR A 269 -3.55 15.26 6.44
CA TYR A 269 -2.40 14.43 6.05
C TYR A 269 -2.42 13.98 4.58
N LYS A 270 -3.53 14.19 3.87
CA LYS A 270 -3.64 13.88 2.44
C LYS A 270 -2.50 14.46 1.61
N TRP A 271 -1.95 15.62 1.96
CA TRP A 271 -0.85 16.25 1.20
C TRP A 271 0.37 15.33 1.06
N HIS A 272 0.62 14.40 2.00
CA HIS A 272 1.70 13.42 1.86
C HIS A 272 1.50 12.51 0.64
N VAL A 273 0.26 12.11 0.35
CA VAL A 273 -0.10 11.31 -0.83
C VAL A 273 0.14 12.12 -2.11
N TYR A 274 -0.23 13.40 -2.11
CA TYR A 274 0.04 14.29 -3.25
C TYR A 274 1.54 14.50 -3.49
N ILE A 275 2.34 14.64 -2.43
CA ILE A 275 3.80 14.69 -2.54
C ILE A 275 4.34 13.38 -3.13
N ALA A 276 3.95 12.24 -2.56
CA ALA A 276 4.43 10.92 -2.96
C ALA A 276 4.19 10.64 -4.46
N TRP A 277 3.03 11.07 -4.97
CA TRP A 277 2.68 10.95 -6.39
C TRP A 277 3.12 12.12 -7.27
N ASN A 278 3.82 13.12 -6.72
CA ASN A 278 4.26 14.34 -7.40
C ASN A 278 3.12 15.09 -8.12
N LEU A 279 1.99 15.26 -7.43
CA LEU A 279 0.78 15.92 -7.93
C LEU A 279 0.52 17.24 -7.20
N PRO A 280 0.04 18.30 -7.88
CA PRO A 280 -0.42 19.49 -7.19
C PRO A 280 -1.70 19.19 -6.37
N LEU A 281 -1.89 19.90 -5.25
CA LEU A 281 -3.12 19.77 -4.45
C LEU A 281 -4.33 20.37 -5.20
N GLU A 282 -4.14 21.56 -5.76
CA GLU A 282 -5.14 22.21 -6.60
C GLU A 282 -5.05 21.61 -8.02
N ASN A 283 -6.14 21.03 -8.50
CA ASN A 283 -6.25 20.46 -9.85
C ASN A 283 -5.17 19.38 -10.17
N PRO A 284 -5.19 18.22 -9.48
CA PRO A 284 -4.21 17.14 -9.70
C PRO A 284 -4.24 16.51 -11.10
N GLY A 285 -5.18 16.91 -11.96
CA GLY A 285 -5.35 16.35 -13.30
C GLY A 285 -5.89 14.92 -13.32
N ILE A 286 -6.43 14.44 -12.19
CA ILE A 286 -6.96 13.09 -12.02
C ILE A 286 -8.36 13.20 -11.49
N ASP A 287 -9.32 12.71 -12.26
CA ASP A 287 -10.70 12.58 -11.81
C ASP A 287 -10.83 11.36 -10.89
N ILE A 288 -11.04 11.64 -9.61
CA ILE A 288 -11.24 10.62 -8.59
C ILE A 288 -12.70 10.18 -8.48
N GLY A 289 -13.63 10.79 -9.23
CA GLY A 289 -15.08 10.58 -9.11
C GLY A 289 -15.67 11.13 -7.81
N ASP A 290 -16.97 10.89 -7.60
CA ASP A 290 -17.65 11.31 -6.37
C ASP A 290 -17.22 10.44 -5.16
N VAL A 291 -16.98 11.11 -4.04
CA VAL A 291 -16.64 10.52 -2.73
C VAL A 291 -17.59 10.95 -1.62
N SER A 292 -18.68 11.64 -1.96
CA SER A 292 -19.64 12.21 -1.01
C SER A 292 -20.29 11.14 -0.13
N GLU A 293 -20.67 9.99 -0.69
CA GLU A 293 -21.21 8.87 0.06
C GLU A 293 -20.21 8.31 1.08
N ARG A 294 -18.93 8.20 0.70
CA ARG A 294 -17.86 7.71 1.58
C ARG A 294 -17.59 8.69 2.73
N LYS A 295 -17.62 9.99 2.45
CA LYS A 295 -17.52 11.05 3.48
C LYS A 295 -18.74 11.04 4.42
N ALA A 296 -19.94 10.84 3.89
CA ALA A 296 -21.16 10.73 4.68
C ALA A 296 -21.13 9.51 5.60
N LEU A 297 -20.67 8.36 5.09
CA LEU A 297 -20.47 7.13 5.88
C LEU A 297 -19.47 7.35 7.02
N ARG A 298 -18.31 7.96 6.73
CA ARG A 298 -17.32 8.29 7.76
C ARG A 298 -17.92 9.13 8.89
N LYS A 299 -18.76 10.11 8.54
CA LYS A 299 -19.47 10.96 9.51
C LYS A 299 -20.52 10.19 10.30
N SER A 300 -21.32 9.34 9.66
CA SER A 300 -22.40 8.59 10.32
C SER A 300 -21.87 7.57 11.32
N LEU A 301 -20.73 6.94 11.01
CA LEU A 301 -20.03 6.01 11.90
C LEU A 301 -19.26 6.69 13.03
N LYS A 302 -19.22 8.04 13.06
CA LYS A 302 -18.49 8.84 14.05
C LYS A 302 -17.01 8.42 14.15
N CYS A 303 -16.39 8.17 12.99
CA CYS A 303 -15.01 7.69 12.95
C CYS A 303 -14.05 8.76 13.50
N LYS A 304 -12.93 8.29 14.03
CA LYS A 304 -11.83 9.15 14.52
C LYS A 304 -11.15 9.87 13.34
N ASN A 305 -10.31 10.85 13.68
CA ASN A 305 -9.48 11.56 12.69
C ASN A 305 -8.20 10.76 12.38
N PHE A 306 -7.56 11.09 11.26
CA PHE A 306 -6.36 10.41 10.81
C PHE A 306 -5.14 10.66 11.70
N GLN A 307 -5.11 11.81 12.39
CA GLN A 307 -4.13 12.08 13.44
C GLN A 307 -4.13 10.97 14.49
N TRP A 308 -5.31 10.61 15.00
CA TRP A 308 -5.45 9.54 15.98
C TRP A 308 -4.90 8.21 15.45
N TYR A 309 -5.16 7.88 14.18
CA TYR A 309 -4.61 6.68 13.54
C TYR A 309 -3.08 6.70 13.52
N LEU A 310 -2.49 7.81 13.09
CA LEU A 310 -1.03 7.95 13.07
C LEU A 310 -0.42 7.89 14.48
N ASP A 311 -1.12 8.31 15.54
CA ASP A 311 -0.56 8.31 16.89
C ASP A 311 -0.76 6.97 17.64
N HIS A 312 -1.82 6.21 17.33
CA HIS A 312 -2.22 5.03 18.12
C HIS A 312 -2.20 3.71 17.34
N VAL A 313 -2.10 3.79 16.02
CA VAL A 313 -2.13 2.62 15.14
C VAL A 313 -0.86 2.51 14.32
N TYR A 314 -0.37 3.61 13.74
CA TYR A 314 0.85 3.61 12.92
C TYR A 314 1.84 4.74 13.27
N PRO A 315 2.36 4.78 14.52
CA PRO A 315 3.28 5.83 14.98
C PRO A 315 4.62 5.85 14.25
N GLU A 316 5.04 4.74 13.67
CA GLU A 316 6.28 4.63 12.91
C GLU A 316 6.18 5.26 11.51
N MET A 317 4.97 5.56 11.01
CA MET A 317 4.80 6.17 9.69
C MET A 317 5.44 7.56 9.68
N ARG A 318 6.41 7.77 8.79
CA ARG A 318 7.19 9.01 8.73
C ARG A 318 6.32 10.17 8.26
N ARG A 319 6.45 11.36 8.85
CA ARG A 319 5.63 12.54 8.54
C ARG A 319 6.51 13.67 7.97
N TYR A 320 6.02 14.41 6.98
CA TYR A 320 6.80 15.43 6.25
C TYR A 320 6.28 16.87 6.46
N ASN A 321 5.75 17.17 7.66
CA ASN A 321 4.92 18.36 7.95
C ASN A 321 5.66 19.70 7.74
N ASN A 322 6.98 19.65 7.60
CA ASN A 322 7.85 20.80 7.34
C ASN A 322 8.03 21.10 5.84
N THR A 323 7.35 20.39 4.95
CA THR A 323 7.45 20.63 3.51
C THR A 323 6.81 21.95 3.11
N VAL A 324 7.53 22.74 2.31
CA VAL A 324 7.05 24.03 1.75
C VAL A 324 6.80 23.89 0.26
N ALA A 325 7.67 23.16 -0.43
CA ALA A 325 7.57 22.98 -1.88
C ALA A 325 8.10 21.61 -2.28
N TYR A 326 7.59 21.05 -3.38
CA TYR A 326 7.98 19.72 -3.82
C TYR A 326 7.75 19.49 -5.32
N GLY A 327 8.31 18.39 -5.82
CA GLY A 327 8.15 17.92 -7.19
C GLY A 327 9.40 18.14 -8.02
N GLU A 328 9.23 18.15 -9.34
CA GLU A 328 10.35 18.36 -10.26
C GLU A 328 10.99 19.73 -10.02
N LEU A 329 12.33 19.75 -9.89
CA LEU A 329 13.12 20.96 -9.74
C LEU A 329 13.88 21.24 -11.04
N ARG A 330 13.56 22.36 -11.69
CA ARG A 330 14.04 22.73 -13.03
C ARG A 330 14.86 24.02 -12.98
N ASN A 331 15.84 24.12 -13.88
CA ASN A 331 16.67 25.30 -14.06
C ASN A 331 16.34 26.02 -15.37
N ASN A 332 16.36 27.36 -15.37
CA ASN A 332 16.02 28.14 -16.56
C ASN A 332 16.98 27.98 -17.76
N LYS A 333 18.23 27.55 -17.52
CA LYS A 333 19.23 27.27 -18.57
C LYS A 333 19.16 25.85 -19.14
N ALA A 334 18.40 24.95 -18.51
CA ALA A 334 18.26 23.56 -18.96
C ALA A 334 16.83 23.07 -18.69
N LYS A 335 15.93 23.34 -19.64
CA LYS A 335 14.47 23.16 -19.45
C LYS A 335 14.01 21.71 -19.55
N ASP A 336 14.73 20.88 -20.29
CA ASP A 336 14.34 19.49 -20.59
C ASP A 336 14.95 18.49 -19.59
N VAL A 337 15.77 18.96 -18.65
CA VAL A 337 16.38 18.16 -17.59
C VAL A 337 15.98 18.69 -16.21
N CYS A 338 15.85 17.76 -15.28
CA CYS A 338 15.41 17.99 -13.91
C CYS A 338 16.53 17.55 -12.96
N LEU A 339 16.55 18.13 -11.76
CA LEU A 339 17.37 17.61 -10.67
C LEU A 339 16.94 16.17 -10.36
N ASP A 340 17.89 15.26 -10.32
CA ASP A 340 17.66 13.83 -10.15
C ASP A 340 18.63 13.23 -9.14
N GLN A 341 18.13 12.30 -8.32
CA GLN A 341 18.91 11.56 -7.33
C GLN A 341 20.10 10.82 -7.97
N GLY A 342 19.95 10.32 -9.20
CA GLY A 342 20.96 9.50 -9.87
C GLY A 342 21.27 8.18 -9.12
N PRO A 343 22.36 7.49 -9.51
CA PRO A 343 22.80 6.29 -8.82
C PRO A 343 23.18 6.56 -7.37
N GLN A 344 22.62 5.79 -6.44
CA GLN A 344 22.75 6.03 -5.00
C GLN A 344 24.19 5.87 -4.49
N GLU A 345 24.99 5.04 -5.17
CA GLU A 345 26.40 4.73 -4.90
C GLU A 345 27.32 5.92 -5.15
N ASN A 346 26.94 6.83 -6.05
CA ASN A 346 27.76 7.98 -6.40
C ASN A 346 27.68 9.09 -5.34
N HIS A 347 26.70 9.04 -4.44
CA HIS A 347 26.48 10.05 -3.39
C HIS A 347 26.45 11.50 -3.92
N THR A 348 26.02 11.70 -5.17
CA THR A 348 25.94 13.00 -5.84
C THR A 348 24.63 13.09 -6.61
N ALA A 349 23.97 14.25 -6.55
CA ALA A 349 22.82 14.52 -7.41
C ALA A 349 23.29 14.83 -8.84
N ILE A 350 22.42 14.58 -9.82
CA ILE A 350 22.69 14.79 -11.24
C ILE A 350 21.55 15.58 -11.90
N LEU A 351 21.71 15.88 -13.20
CA LEU A 351 20.62 16.30 -14.07
C LEU A 351 20.25 15.14 -14.98
N TYR A 352 18.95 14.90 -15.16
CA TYR A 352 18.44 13.83 -16.01
C TYR A 352 17.17 14.29 -16.74
N PRO A 353 16.83 13.73 -17.92
CA PRO A 353 15.57 14.06 -18.60
C PRO A 353 14.37 14.02 -17.66
N CYS A 354 13.57 15.08 -17.68
CA CYS A 354 12.43 15.20 -16.77
C CYS A 354 11.40 14.09 -17.04
N HIS A 355 11.17 13.22 -16.06
CA HIS A 355 10.13 12.19 -16.08
C HIS A 355 9.16 12.33 -14.91
N GLY A 356 9.56 12.96 -13.81
CA GLY A 356 8.68 13.26 -12.66
C GLY A 356 8.38 12.08 -11.73
N TRP A 357 9.23 11.04 -11.77
CA TRP A 357 9.12 9.85 -10.89
C TRP A 357 9.92 10.08 -9.60
N GLY A 358 9.88 9.11 -8.68
CA GLY A 358 10.54 9.17 -7.36
C GLY A 358 11.94 9.80 -7.34
N PRO A 359 12.90 9.40 -8.20
CA PRO A 359 14.24 10.00 -8.23
C PRO A 359 14.30 11.52 -8.46
N GLN A 360 13.26 12.09 -9.08
CA GLN A 360 13.13 13.52 -9.38
C GLN A 360 12.19 14.26 -8.43
N LEU A 361 11.75 13.61 -7.36
CA LEU A 361 10.95 14.24 -6.33
C LEU A 361 11.88 15.07 -5.43
N ALA A 362 12.02 16.35 -5.74
CA ALA A 362 12.66 17.29 -4.84
C ALA A 362 11.67 17.73 -3.76
N ARG A 363 12.15 17.98 -2.54
CA ARG A 363 11.34 18.48 -1.42
C ARG A 363 12.12 19.54 -0.65
N TYR A 364 11.60 20.76 -0.64
CA TYR A 364 12.16 21.88 0.09
C TYR A 364 11.42 22.10 1.40
N THR A 365 12.15 22.20 2.51
CA THR A 365 11.58 22.28 3.86
C THR A 365 11.66 23.68 4.47
N LYS A 366 10.90 23.93 5.55
CA LYS A 366 10.91 25.17 6.34
C LYS A 366 12.30 25.51 6.91
N GLU A 367 13.10 24.48 7.22
CA GLU A 367 14.47 24.63 7.72
C GLU A 367 15.48 24.96 6.60
N GLY A 368 15.04 24.94 5.34
CA GLY A 368 15.86 25.18 4.16
C GLY A 368 16.60 23.94 3.67
N PHE A 369 16.13 22.73 3.98
CA PHE A 369 16.74 21.50 3.44
C PHE A 369 16.13 21.17 2.09
N LEU A 370 16.97 20.70 1.16
CA LEU A 370 16.53 20.20 -0.14
C LEU A 370 16.75 18.68 -0.17
N HIS A 371 15.67 17.92 0.00
CA HIS A 371 15.68 16.47 -0.16
C HIS A 371 15.42 16.09 -1.61
N LEU A 372 15.94 14.94 -2.04
CA LEU A 372 15.82 14.47 -3.42
C LEU A 372 15.68 12.95 -3.44
N GLY A 373 14.58 12.46 -4.02
CA GLY A 373 14.24 11.04 -4.11
C GLY A 373 12.85 10.71 -3.57
N ALA A 374 12.48 9.43 -3.67
CA ALA A 374 11.23 8.93 -3.11
C ALA A 374 11.17 9.14 -1.58
N LEU A 375 9.96 9.30 -1.06
CA LEU A 375 9.73 9.49 0.38
C LEU A 375 10.14 8.22 1.15
N GLY A 376 10.83 8.39 2.27
CA GLY A 376 10.96 7.33 3.27
C GLY A 376 9.59 6.86 3.79
N THR A 377 9.52 5.59 4.19
CA THR A 377 8.25 4.97 4.62
C THR A 377 8.03 5.10 6.12
N THR A 378 8.99 4.63 6.93
CA THR A 378 8.90 4.65 8.39
C THR A 378 10.07 5.41 9.03
N THR A 379 9.93 5.74 10.30
CA THR A 379 11.00 6.34 11.12
C THR A 379 12.13 5.35 11.43
N LEU A 380 11.89 4.05 11.26
CA LEU A 380 12.84 2.96 11.48
C LEU A 380 13.75 2.70 10.27
N LEU A 381 13.34 3.19 9.08
CA LEU A 381 14.09 3.04 7.84
C LEU A 381 14.73 4.38 7.42
N PRO A 382 15.81 4.35 6.61
CA PRO A 382 16.43 5.55 6.08
C PRO A 382 15.42 6.45 5.33
N ASP A 383 15.54 7.76 5.56
CA ASP A 383 14.74 8.78 4.87
C ASP A 383 15.39 9.19 3.52
N THR A 384 14.66 9.98 2.74
CA THR A 384 15.16 10.68 1.57
C THR A 384 16.39 11.53 1.93
N ARG A 385 17.49 11.33 1.19
CA ARG A 385 18.74 12.08 1.36
C ARG A 385 18.56 13.56 1.01
N CYS A 386 19.41 14.41 1.55
CA CYS A 386 19.44 15.84 1.21
C CYS A 386 20.72 16.26 0.51
N LEU A 387 20.56 17.32 -0.29
CA LEU A 387 21.61 17.99 -1.01
C LEU A 387 22.54 18.72 -0.03
N VAL A 388 23.84 18.51 -0.17
CA VAL A 388 24.88 19.03 0.72
C VAL A 388 25.97 19.69 -0.10
N ASP A 389 26.38 20.87 0.35
CA ASP A 389 27.61 21.52 -0.06
C ASP A 389 28.62 21.50 1.09
N ASN A 390 29.72 20.76 0.92
CA ASN A 390 30.81 20.67 1.88
C ASN A 390 31.94 21.69 1.68
N GLY A 391 31.80 22.62 0.74
CA GLY A 391 32.77 23.65 0.37
C GLY A 391 33.99 23.16 -0.42
N LYS A 392 34.15 21.85 -0.59
CA LYS A 392 35.32 21.23 -1.25
C LYS A 392 34.98 20.64 -2.61
N SER A 393 33.87 19.91 -2.69
CA SER A 393 33.43 19.27 -3.92
C SER A 393 32.94 20.29 -4.93
N ARG A 394 33.22 20.06 -6.21
CA ARG A 394 32.57 20.79 -7.31
C ARG A 394 31.11 20.36 -7.51
N PHE A 395 30.80 19.09 -7.23
CA PHE A 395 29.47 18.51 -7.41
C PHE A 395 28.72 18.48 -6.08
N PRO A 396 27.40 18.69 -6.08
CA PRO A 396 26.61 18.64 -4.85
C PRO A 396 26.45 17.20 -4.36
N GLN A 397 26.74 16.98 -3.07
CA GLN A 397 26.63 15.64 -2.49
C GLN A 397 25.18 15.36 -2.09
N LEU A 398 24.79 14.09 -2.11
CA LEU A 398 23.49 13.61 -1.67
C LEU A 398 23.69 12.62 -0.53
N LEU A 399 23.41 13.06 0.70
CA LEU A 399 23.78 12.36 1.93
C LEU A 399 22.59 12.23 2.89
N ASP A 400 22.68 11.27 3.81
CA ASP A 400 21.70 11.12 4.89
C ASP A 400 21.75 12.36 5.79
N CYS A 401 20.64 13.10 5.87
CA CYS A 401 20.62 14.44 6.48
C CYS A 401 21.05 14.46 7.94
N GLU A 402 20.71 13.42 8.69
CA GLU A 402 21.06 13.28 10.11
C GLU A 402 22.55 13.05 10.32
N LYS A 403 23.24 12.44 9.35
CA LYS A 403 24.69 12.15 9.42
C LYS A 403 25.56 13.37 9.07
N VAL A 404 24.97 14.43 8.50
CA VAL A 404 25.70 15.64 8.13
C VAL A 404 25.85 16.55 9.35
N LYS A 405 27.09 16.61 9.89
CA LYS A 405 27.45 17.34 11.11
C LYS A 405 27.16 18.85 11.03
N SER A 406 27.55 19.50 9.93
CA SER A 406 27.33 20.95 9.76
C SER A 406 25.93 21.22 9.22
N SER A 407 25.09 21.88 10.02
CA SER A 407 23.75 22.28 9.57
C SER A 407 23.81 23.28 8.41
N LEU A 408 24.83 24.15 8.38
CA LEU A 408 24.99 25.15 7.33
C LEU A 408 25.26 24.54 5.96
N HIS A 409 25.99 23.41 5.89
CA HIS A 409 26.30 22.71 4.64
C HIS A 409 25.07 22.11 3.95
N LYS A 410 24.00 21.82 4.70
CA LYS A 410 22.75 21.27 4.18
C LYS A 410 21.60 22.29 4.09
N ARG A 411 21.83 23.54 4.49
CA ARG A 411 20.84 24.63 4.42
C ARG A 411 20.98 25.43 3.13
N TRP A 412 19.86 25.58 2.44
CA TRP A 412 19.72 26.28 1.18
C TRP A 412 18.72 27.41 1.31
N SER A 413 19.07 28.59 0.82
CA SER A 413 18.15 29.70 0.57
C SER A 413 17.52 29.50 -0.80
N PHE A 414 16.20 29.41 -0.85
CA PHE A 414 15.48 29.24 -2.11
C PHE A 414 14.18 30.06 -2.11
N ILE A 415 13.93 30.72 -3.23
CA ILE A 415 12.66 31.36 -3.57
C ILE A 415 12.32 31.00 -5.02
N GLN A 416 11.04 31.06 -5.38
CA GLN A 416 10.64 30.77 -6.75
C GLN A 416 11.29 31.68 -7.77
N ASN A 417 11.76 31.08 -8.87
CA ASN A 417 12.51 31.76 -9.92
C ASN A 417 13.76 32.48 -9.41
N GLY A 418 14.31 32.05 -8.27
CA GLY A 418 15.54 32.57 -7.69
C GLY A 418 16.68 31.55 -7.76
N ALA A 419 17.84 31.95 -7.25
CA ALA A 419 18.97 31.04 -7.09
C ALA A 419 18.75 30.09 -5.90
N ILE A 420 19.41 28.93 -5.94
CA ILE A 420 19.51 28.01 -4.79
C ILE A 420 20.89 28.22 -4.18
N LEU A 421 20.96 28.97 -3.09
CA LEU A 421 22.19 29.40 -2.44
C LEU A 421 22.44 28.59 -1.17
N ASN A 422 23.60 27.96 -1.03
CA ASN A 422 23.99 27.32 0.21
C ASN A 422 24.34 28.35 1.28
N LYS A 423 23.74 28.23 2.48
CA LYS A 423 23.93 29.18 3.60
C LYS A 423 25.31 29.06 4.25
N GLY A 424 26.00 27.93 4.13
CA GLY A 424 27.32 27.73 4.73
C GLY A 424 28.48 28.16 3.85
N THR A 425 28.42 27.84 2.55
CA THR A 425 29.53 28.08 1.62
C THR A 425 29.35 29.35 0.78
N GLY A 426 28.14 29.90 0.70
CA GLY A 426 27.81 31.01 -0.19
C GLY A 426 27.81 30.64 -1.68
N ARG A 427 27.95 29.34 -2.02
CA ARG A 427 27.87 28.87 -3.41
C ARG A 427 26.44 28.59 -3.83
N CYS A 428 26.16 28.79 -5.10
CA CYS A 428 24.89 28.43 -5.73
C CYS A 428 24.96 27.08 -6.42
N LEU A 429 23.81 26.38 -6.42
CA LEU A 429 23.55 25.25 -7.30
C LEU A 429 23.32 25.78 -8.72
N GLU A 430 24.15 25.37 -9.66
CA GLU A 430 24.22 25.94 -10.99
C GLU A 430 24.31 24.82 -12.03
N VAL A 431 23.82 25.11 -13.24
CA VAL A 431 23.91 24.24 -14.40
C VAL A 431 25.03 24.73 -15.32
N GLU A 432 25.89 23.82 -15.76
CA GLU A 432 26.93 24.10 -16.73
C GLU A 432 26.77 23.24 -17.98
N ASN A 433 26.56 23.89 -19.11
CA ASN A 433 26.50 23.22 -20.40
C ASN A 433 27.91 23.09 -20.98
N LYS A 434 28.36 21.87 -21.24
CA LYS A 434 29.67 21.55 -21.83
C LYS A 434 29.57 21.17 -23.31
N GLY A 435 28.49 21.53 -23.99
CA GLY A 435 28.25 21.16 -25.39
C GLY A 435 28.10 19.65 -25.55
N MET A 436 28.92 19.04 -26.40
CA MET A 436 28.86 17.59 -26.68
C MET A 436 29.16 16.72 -25.46
N ALA A 437 29.83 17.25 -24.43
CA ALA A 437 30.12 16.52 -23.19
C ALA A 437 28.93 16.49 -22.20
N GLY A 438 27.78 17.08 -22.56
CA GLY A 438 26.56 17.07 -21.76
C GLY A 438 26.40 18.27 -20.84
N ILE A 439 25.54 18.10 -19.83
CA ILE A 439 25.15 19.14 -18.87
C ILE A 439 25.47 18.66 -17.46
N ASP A 440 26.23 19.45 -16.72
CA ASP A 440 26.61 19.15 -15.34
C ASP A 440 25.80 19.96 -14.32
N LEU A 441 25.54 19.34 -13.18
CA LEU A 441 25.08 20.00 -11.95
C LEU A 441 26.28 20.33 -11.06
N ILE A 442 26.50 21.60 -10.74
CA ILE A 442 27.72 22.03 -10.04
C ILE A 442 27.44 23.08 -8.97
N LEU A 443 28.44 23.29 -8.12
CA LEU A 443 28.47 24.29 -7.06
C LEU A 443 29.54 25.35 -7.36
N ARG A 444 29.12 26.60 -7.53
CA ARG A 444 30.01 27.75 -7.80
C ARG A 444 29.41 29.06 -7.32
N SER A 445 30.13 30.17 -7.48
CA SER A 445 29.57 31.51 -7.30
C SER A 445 28.33 31.72 -8.16
N CYS A 446 27.32 32.38 -7.61
CA CYS A 446 26.03 32.55 -8.26
C CYS A 446 26.15 33.33 -9.58
N THR A 447 25.60 32.78 -10.67
CA THR A 447 25.65 33.39 -12.01
C THR A 447 24.31 33.96 -12.46
N GLY A 448 23.35 34.11 -11.54
CA GLY A 448 22.00 34.56 -11.83
C GLY A 448 21.08 33.47 -12.39
N GLN A 449 21.43 32.19 -12.23
CA GLN A 449 20.54 31.08 -12.59
C GLN A 449 19.33 31.00 -11.66
N ARG A 450 18.22 30.56 -12.24
CA ARG A 450 16.90 30.56 -11.61
C ARG A 450 16.35 29.14 -11.60
N TRP A 451 15.90 28.72 -10.44
CA TRP A 451 15.30 27.42 -10.21
C TRP A 451 13.81 27.56 -9.89
N THR A 452 13.05 26.57 -10.33
CA THR A 452 11.60 26.48 -10.13
C THR A 452 11.31 25.06 -9.67
N ILE A 453 10.48 24.91 -8.63
CA ILE A 453 10.01 23.60 -8.16
C ILE A 453 8.52 23.53 -8.45
N LYS A 454 8.05 22.37 -8.89
CA LYS A 454 6.74 22.23 -9.52
C LYS A 454 5.55 22.66 -8.63
N ASN A 455 5.54 22.25 -7.36
CA ASN A 455 4.38 22.39 -6.47
C ASN A 455 4.74 23.14 -5.18
N PHE A 456 3.75 23.88 -4.65
CA PHE A 456 3.85 24.66 -3.41
C PHE A 456 2.74 24.29 -2.43
N ILE A 457 3.10 24.23 -1.14
CA ILE A 457 2.14 24.14 -0.04
C ILE A 457 2.00 25.56 0.52
N LYS A 458 0.80 26.12 0.40
CA LYS A 458 0.46 27.46 0.92
C LYS A 458 0.42 27.47 2.44
#